data_AF-A0A8C6U416-F1
#
_entry.id   AF-A0A8C6U416-F1
#
_cell.length_a   1.000
_cell.length_b   1.000
_cell.length_c   1.000
_cell.angle_alpha   90.00
_cell.angle_beta   90.00
_cell.angle_gamma   90.00
#
_symmetry.space_group_name_H-M   'P 1'
#
loop_
_entity.id
_entity.type
_entity.pdbx_description
1 polymer ?
#
loop_
_entity_poly.entity_id
_entity_poly.type
_entity_poly.pdbx_seq_one_letter_code
_entity_poly.pdbx_strand_id
1 'polypeptide(L)'
;QVKFSPVQSVTFWRRALSRKIVRVGVVSQLLVHPLKSGKALSVALAECLRTGLKFGELQDRHWMVVTEDGHMVTGRQEPRLVLIMEELKFPVKLSNNRVIDCRLFGEDIQGRDCGDAASSWLTRYLNAEKTYRLVHFEPHMKARKPCETEPLILSPGGGVPRCCPVMLLSEASVKDLSSKLDKMSLWSDSVLISSSATDSWEELQIGSVRLKRVMACGRCIFTTVDPETGIITRKEPLETLKRLAHH
;
A
#
# COMPACT_ATOMS: atom_id res chain seq x y z
N GLN A 1 41.89 55.56 -7.14
CA GLN A 1 40.51 55.56 -7.68
C GLN A 1 40.21 54.18 -8.23
N VAL A 2 39.29 53.45 -7.59
CA VAL A 2 38.63 52.28 -8.19
C VAL A 2 37.16 52.39 -7.81
N LYS A 3 36.31 52.64 -8.82
CA LYS A 3 34.85 52.69 -8.72
C LYS A 3 34.33 51.26 -8.65
N PHE A 4 33.51 50.95 -7.64
CA PHE A 4 32.66 49.76 -7.64
C PHE A 4 31.19 50.18 -7.86
N SER A 5 30.53 49.45 -8.76
CA SER A 5 29.14 49.60 -9.20
C SER A 5 28.11 49.25 -8.09
N PRO A 6 26.92 49.86 -8.07
CA PRO A 6 25.91 49.62 -7.05
C PRO A 6 24.95 48.50 -7.48
N VAL A 7 25.28 47.23 -7.20
CA VAL A 7 24.25 46.18 -7.15
C VAL A 7 24.65 45.15 -6.10
N GLN A 8 24.21 45.34 -4.86
CA GLN A 8 24.08 44.22 -3.93
C GLN A 8 22.73 43.56 -4.20
N SER A 9 22.76 42.37 -4.78
CA SER A 9 21.60 41.48 -4.83
C SER A 9 21.32 40.99 -3.42
N VAL A 10 20.41 41.65 -2.70
CA VAL A 10 19.92 41.15 -1.41
C VAL A 10 18.90 40.05 -1.70
N THR A 11 19.29 38.78 -1.55
CA THR A 11 18.33 37.68 -1.53
C THR A 11 17.56 37.73 -0.22
N PHE A 12 16.27 38.06 -0.31
CA PHE A 12 15.34 37.95 0.80
C PHE A 12 15.24 36.47 1.20
N TRP A 13 15.95 36.07 2.25
CA TRP A 13 15.64 34.83 2.93
C TRP A 13 14.28 35.04 3.60
N ARG A 14 13.19 34.58 2.95
CA ARG A 14 11.93 34.37 3.66
C ARG A 14 12.26 33.45 4.83
N ARG A 15 12.33 34.01 6.03
CA ARG A 15 12.29 33.28 7.29
C ARG A 15 11.17 32.27 7.12
N ALA A 16 11.50 30.99 7.11
CA ALA A 16 10.49 29.94 6.95
C ALA A 16 9.43 30.20 8.02
N LEU A 17 8.26 30.68 7.58
CA LEU A 17 7.12 30.90 8.46
C LEU A 17 6.98 29.61 9.26
N SER A 18 7.10 29.67 10.59
CA SER A 18 6.96 28.47 11.41
C SER A 18 5.59 27.90 11.08
N ARG A 19 5.57 26.77 10.36
CA ARG A 19 4.32 26.16 9.92
C ARG A 19 3.52 25.85 11.18
N LYS A 20 2.33 26.46 11.30
CA LYS A 20 1.46 26.25 12.45
C LYS A 20 0.99 24.80 12.42
N ILE A 21 1.49 23.97 13.33
CA ILE A 21 1.04 22.59 13.48
C ILE A 21 -0.26 22.62 14.29
N VAL A 22 -1.30 22.00 13.75
CA VAL A 22 -2.59 21.83 14.42
C VAL A 22 -2.83 20.34 14.58
N ARG A 23 -3.23 19.92 15.78
CA ARG A 23 -3.62 18.54 16.03
C ARG A 23 -4.98 18.29 15.38
N VAL A 24 -5.03 17.32 14.46
CA VAL A 24 -6.24 16.98 13.69
C VAL A 24 -6.78 15.58 13.99
N GLY A 25 -6.03 14.75 14.71
CA GLY A 25 -6.44 13.39 15.05
C GLY A 25 -5.39 12.63 15.87
N VAL A 26 -5.63 11.33 16.02
CA VAL A 26 -4.72 10.36 16.64
C VAL A 26 -4.68 9.11 15.78
N VAL A 27 -3.49 8.53 15.57
CA VAL A 27 -3.38 7.22 14.91
C VAL A 27 -4.01 6.17 15.82
N SER A 28 -5.03 5.47 15.32
CA SER A 28 -5.71 4.43 16.07
C SER A 28 -5.24 3.03 15.69
N GLN A 29 -4.86 2.81 14.44
CA GLN A 29 -4.29 1.52 13.98
C GLN A 29 -3.21 1.72 12.91
N LEU A 30 -2.20 0.85 12.95
CA LEU A 30 -1.19 0.70 11.91
C LEU A 30 -1.26 -0.72 11.35
N LEU A 31 -1.31 -0.83 10.03
CA LEU A 31 -1.60 -2.06 9.32
C LEU A 31 -0.54 -2.29 8.25
N VAL A 32 0.19 -3.40 8.37
CA VAL A 32 1.22 -3.83 7.42
C VAL A 32 0.70 -5.05 6.67
N HIS A 33 0.72 -5.02 5.33
CA HIS A 33 0.33 -6.16 4.50
C HIS A 33 1.56 -6.72 3.79
N PRO A 34 2.30 -7.69 4.35
CA PRO A 34 3.51 -8.21 3.72
C PRO A 34 3.23 -8.74 2.31
N LEU A 35 2.12 -9.49 2.16
CA LEU A 35 1.65 -10.04 0.91
C LEU A 35 0.64 -9.11 0.23
N LYS A 36 0.84 -8.86 -1.06
CA LYS A 36 -0.16 -8.19 -1.89
C LYS A 36 -1.47 -8.99 -1.91
N SER A 37 -2.57 -8.32 -1.54
CA SER A 37 -3.88 -8.94 -1.34
C SER A 37 -3.98 -9.93 -0.17
N GLY A 38 -2.94 -10.02 0.66
CA GLY A 38 -2.93 -10.84 1.87
C GLY A 38 -3.49 -10.12 3.10
N LYS A 39 -3.59 -10.87 4.21
CA LYS A 39 -4.07 -10.38 5.49
C LYS A 39 -3.18 -9.26 6.02
N ALA A 40 -3.79 -8.30 6.72
CA ALA A 40 -3.08 -7.23 7.41
C ALA A 40 -2.55 -7.72 8.76
N LEU A 41 -1.39 -7.23 9.16
CA LEU A 41 -0.85 -7.32 10.51
C LEU A 41 -1.10 -5.99 11.23
N SER A 42 -1.85 -6.05 12.33
CA SER A 42 -2.01 -4.92 13.25
C SER A 42 -0.80 -4.80 14.15
N VAL A 43 -0.14 -3.64 14.12
CA VAL A 43 1.10 -3.38 14.85
C VAL A 43 0.98 -2.11 15.67
N ALA A 44 1.63 -2.08 16.84
CA ALA A 44 1.66 -0.89 17.70
C ALA A 44 2.61 0.20 17.18
N LEU A 45 3.60 -0.20 16.38
CA LEU A 45 4.64 0.68 15.83
C LEU A 45 5.05 0.16 14.44
N ALA A 46 5.35 1.06 13.52
CA ALA A 46 5.95 0.74 12.24
C ALA A 46 6.96 1.83 11.83
N GLU A 47 8.03 1.42 11.16
CA GLU A 47 8.93 2.33 10.45
C GLU A 47 8.22 2.81 9.17
N CYS A 48 8.26 4.11 8.88
CA CYS A 48 7.71 4.65 7.63
C CYS A 48 8.85 4.87 6.62
N LEU A 49 8.96 3.98 5.63
CA LEU A 49 9.92 4.08 4.54
C LEU A 49 9.30 4.79 3.33
N ARG A 50 10.14 5.15 2.34
CA ARG A 50 9.66 5.66 1.05
C ARG A 50 8.82 4.63 0.28
N THR A 51 9.04 3.34 0.56
CA THR A 51 8.39 2.20 -0.10
C THR A 51 7.16 1.69 0.65
N GLY A 52 6.90 2.19 1.87
CA GLY A 52 5.72 1.85 2.67
C GLY A 52 6.05 1.67 4.14
N LEU A 53 5.11 1.08 4.89
CA LEU A 53 5.32 0.73 6.29
C LEU A 53 6.18 -0.53 6.42
N LYS A 54 6.98 -0.59 7.49
CA LYS A 54 7.80 -1.75 7.84
C LYS A 54 7.67 -2.07 9.34
N PHE A 55 7.56 -3.35 9.66
CA PHE A 55 7.56 -3.87 11.04
C PHE A 55 8.49 -5.08 11.14
N GLY A 56 9.59 -4.95 11.87
CA GLY A 56 10.65 -5.97 11.89
C GLY A 56 11.18 -6.21 10.47
N GLU A 57 11.14 -7.46 10.00
CA GLU A 57 11.54 -7.80 8.64
C GLU A 57 10.42 -7.66 7.59
N LEU A 58 9.20 -7.36 8.04
CA LEU A 58 8.02 -7.34 7.18
C LEU A 58 7.79 -5.94 6.61
N GLN A 59 7.82 -5.83 5.29
CA GLN A 59 7.55 -4.59 4.57
C GLN A 59 6.23 -4.67 3.80
N ASP A 60 5.50 -3.55 3.77
CA ASP A 60 4.19 -3.47 3.13
C ASP A 60 4.27 -3.78 1.62
N ARG A 61 3.49 -4.77 1.19
CA ARG A 61 3.39 -5.34 -0.17
C ARG A 61 4.73 -5.69 -0.82
N HIS A 62 5.66 -6.28 -0.09
CA HIS A 62 6.94 -6.76 -0.65
C HIS A 62 6.88 -8.20 -1.15
N TRP A 63 5.83 -8.95 -0.82
CA TRP A 63 5.55 -10.26 -1.44
C TRP A 63 4.35 -10.17 -2.39
N MET A 64 4.39 -10.98 -3.45
CA MET A 64 3.31 -11.09 -4.41
C MET A 64 3.18 -12.53 -4.90
N VAL A 65 1.95 -12.98 -5.12
CA VAL A 65 1.69 -14.24 -5.83
C VAL A 65 1.69 -13.97 -7.32
N VAL A 66 2.37 -14.82 -8.08
CA VAL A 66 2.36 -14.80 -9.55
C VAL A 66 1.99 -16.17 -10.09
N THR A 67 1.46 -16.19 -11.31
CA THR A 67 1.36 -17.41 -12.12
C THR A 67 2.74 -17.86 -12.58
N GLU A 68 2.84 -19.08 -13.12
CA GLU A 68 4.10 -19.62 -13.65
C GLU A 68 4.74 -18.75 -14.74
N ASP A 69 3.93 -18.05 -15.54
CA ASP A 69 4.33 -17.09 -16.57
C ASP A 69 4.56 -15.67 -16.03
N GLY A 70 4.60 -15.49 -14.70
CA GLY A 70 5.00 -14.24 -14.05
C GLY A 70 3.91 -13.17 -13.92
N HIS A 71 2.66 -13.46 -14.29
CA HIS A 71 1.56 -12.50 -14.14
C HIS A 71 1.10 -12.40 -12.68
N MET A 72 0.89 -11.18 -12.19
CA MET A 72 0.37 -10.97 -10.83
C MET A 72 -0.96 -11.68 -10.60
N VAL A 73 -1.08 -12.29 -9.43
CA VAL A 73 -2.34 -12.82 -8.89
C VAL A 73 -2.73 -11.92 -7.73
N THR A 74 -3.92 -11.32 -7.83
CA THR A 74 -4.48 -10.48 -6.78
C THR A 74 -5.72 -11.14 -6.22
N GLY A 75 -6.20 -10.70 -5.07
CA GLY A 75 -7.42 -11.29 -4.51
C GLY A 75 -8.72 -10.92 -5.26
N ARG A 76 -8.61 -10.20 -6.39
CA ARG A 76 -9.69 -10.13 -7.39
C ARG A 76 -9.83 -11.45 -8.15
N GLN A 77 -8.72 -12.13 -8.41
CA GLN A 77 -8.68 -13.43 -9.06
C GLN A 77 -8.76 -14.55 -8.02
N GLU A 78 -8.01 -14.42 -6.92
CA GLU A 78 -7.93 -15.42 -5.85
C GLU A 78 -8.33 -14.81 -4.48
N PRO A 79 -9.64 -14.64 -4.21
CA PRO A 79 -10.17 -14.03 -2.99
C PRO A 79 -9.60 -14.59 -1.69
N ARG A 80 -9.28 -15.89 -1.65
CA ARG A 80 -8.73 -16.59 -0.49
C ARG A 80 -7.33 -16.09 -0.08
N LEU A 81 -6.64 -15.30 -0.91
CA LEU A 81 -5.37 -14.67 -0.54
C LEU A 81 -5.48 -13.83 0.75
N VAL A 82 -6.64 -13.22 1.02
CA VAL A 82 -6.87 -12.38 2.21
C VAL A 82 -6.72 -13.12 3.53
N LEU A 83 -6.77 -14.45 3.50
CA LEU A 83 -6.70 -15.32 4.66
C LEU A 83 -5.25 -15.74 4.97
N ILE A 84 -4.30 -15.44 4.08
CA ILE A 84 -2.90 -15.84 4.21
C ILE A 84 -2.18 -14.84 5.13
N MET A 85 -1.67 -15.34 6.26
CA MET A 85 -0.87 -14.54 7.21
C MET A 85 0.24 -15.34 7.89
N GLU A 86 -0.11 -16.42 8.60
CA GLU A 86 0.81 -17.12 9.50
C GLU A 86 1.32 -18.45 8.95
N GLU A 87 0.52 -19.12 8.13
CA GLU A 87 0.89 -20.44 7.57
C GLU A 87 1.98 -20.34 6.50
N LEU A 88 2.01 -19.23 5.77
CA LEU A 88 3.06 -18.93 4.81
C LEU A 88 4.19 -18.21 5.55
N LYS A 89 5.16 -18.96 6.07
CA LYS A 89 6.40 -18.40 6.65
C LYS A 89 7.11 -17.57 5.57
N PHE A 90 6.86 -16.26 5.52
CA PHE A 90 7.44 -15.37 4.52
C PHE A 90 8.97 -15.43 4.59
N PRO A 91 9.63 -15.99 3.58
CA PRO A 91 11.08 -16.14 3.63
C PRO A 91 11.70 -14.77 3.34
N VAL A 92 12.41 -14.23 4.32
CA VAL A 92 13.05 -12.91 4.26
C VAL A 92 14.45 -13.02 3.62
N LYS A 93 15.14 -14.14 3.82
CA LYS A 93 16.47 -14.41 3.23
C LYS A 93 16.37 -15.46 2.15
N LEU A 94 16.41 -15.02 0.90
CA LEU A 94 16.26 -15.84 -0.31
C LEU A 94 17.47 -15.74 -1.24
N SER A 95 18.65 -15.43 -0.70
CA SER A 95 19.82 -14.92 -1.46
C SER A 95 20.26 -15.77 -2.66
N ASN A 96 19.90 -17.05 -2.70
CA ASN A 96 20.32 -17.99 -3.75
C ASN A 96 19.21 -18.35 -4.75
N ASN A 97 17.97 -17.93 -4.52
CA ASN A 97 16.88 -18.25 -5.43
C ASN A 97 16.96 -17.37 -6.68
N ARG A 98 16.38 -17.83 -7.79
CA ARG A 98 16.35 -17.06 -9.04
C ARG A 98 15.53 -15.77 -8.92
N VAL A 99 15.96 -14.73 -9.63
CA VAL A 99 15.07 -13.61 -9.97
C VAL A 99 14.24 -14.05 -11.17
N ILE A 100 12.94 -13.76 -11.14
CA ILE A 100 12.08 -13.91 -12.30
C ILE A 100 11.50 -12.55 -12.70
N ASP A 101 11.28 -12.37 -14.00
CA ASP A 101 10.53 -11.24 -14.53
C ASP A 101 9.04 -11.49 -14.32
N CYS A 102 8.35 -10.45 -13.84
CA CYS A 102 6.94 -10.50 -13.49
C CYS A 102 6.20 -9.31 -14.12
N ARG A 103 4.88 -9.43 -14.23
CA ARG A 103 4.00 -8.34 -14.68
C ARG A 103 3.06 -7.88 -13.58
N LEU A 104 3.20 -6.61 -13.19
CA LEU A 104 2.38 -5.93 -12.20
C LEU A 104 1.62 -4.79 -12.89
N PHE A 105 0.29 -4.90 -12.96
CA PHE A 105 -0.57 -3.89 -13.62
C PHE A 105 -0.13 -3.54 -15.06
N GLY A 106 0.45 -4.51 -15.79
CA GLY A 106 0.93 -4.32 -17.16
C GLY A 106 2.37 -3.78 -17.26
N GLU A 107 3.01 -3.45 -16.14
CA GLU A 107 4.42 -3.05 -16.09
C GLU A 107 5.31 -4.24 -15.73
N ASP A 108 6.47 -4.31 -16.37
CA ASP A 108 7.49 -5.34 -16.09
C ASP A 108 8.27 -4.97 -14.82
N ILE A 109 8.25 -5.88 -13.86
CA ILE A 109 9.00 -5.79 -12.60
C ILE A 109 9.78 -7.07 -12.38
N GLN A 110 10.61 -7.10 -11.33
CA GLN A 110 11.34 -8.30 -10.93
C GLN A 110 10.95 -8.74 -9.52
N GLY A 111 11.08 -10.05 -9.28
CA GLY A 111 10.87 -10.65 -7.98
C GLY A 111 11.74 -11.88 -7.76
N ARG A 112 12.26 -12.05 -6.55
CA ARG A 112 12.97 -13.24 -6.09
C ARG A 112 11.98 -14.37 -5.87
N ASP A 113 12.14 -15.49 -6.56
CA ASP A 113 11.32 -16.69 -6.32
C ASP A 113 11.51 -17.19 -4.88
N CYS A 114 10.42 -17.44 -4.16
CA CYS A 114 10.48 -17.95 -2.77
C CYS A 114 10.64 -19.48 -2.71
N GLY A 115 10.74 -20.15 -3.86
CA GLY A 115 11.08 -21.57 -3.99
C GLY A 115 9.89 -22.51 -4.02
N ASP A 116 10.17 -23.78 -4.31
CA ASP A 116 9.16 -24.80 -4.62
C ASP A 116 8.25 -25.15 -3.45
N ALA A 117 8.73 -25.01 -2.20
CA ALA A 117 7.93 -25.24 -1.01
C ALA A 117 6.80 -24.20 -0.88
N ALA A 118 7.13 -22.91 -1.03
CA ALA A 118 6.14 -21.83 -0.98
C ALA A 118 5.12 -21.95 -2.11
N SER A 119 5.62 -22.27 -3.30
CA SER A 119 4.77 -22.49 -4.47
C SER A 119 3.83 -23.68 -4.32
N SER A 120 4.35 -24.83 -3.87
CA SER A 120 3.55 -26.04 -3.65
C SER A 120 2.48 -25.84 -2.58
N TRP A 121 2.82 -25.10 -1.51
CA TRP A 121 1.86 -24.72 -0.48
C TRP A 121 0.76 -23.81 -1.05
N LEU A 122 1.11 -22.76 -1.81
CA LEU A 122 0.15 -21.83 -2.41
C LEU A 122 -0.80 -22.52 -3.40
N THR A 123 -0.24 -23.31 -4.30
CA THR A 123 -1.03 -24.06 -5.31
C THR A 123 -2.03 -25.00 -4.63
N ARG A 124 -1.59 -25.72 -3.58
CA ARG A 124 -2.49 -26.59 -2.79
C ARG A 124 -3.54 -25.79 -2.03
N TYR A 125 -3.15 -24.69 -1.37
CA TYR A 125 -4.04 -23.88 -0.55
C TYR A 125 -5.17 -23.22 -1.36
N LEU A 126 -4.84 -22.74 -2.57
CA LEU A 126 -5.80 -22.14 -3.48
C LEU A 126 -6.62 -23.18 -4.25
N ASN A 127 -6.28 -24.48 -4.10
CA ASN A 127 -6.91 -25.60 -4.81
C ASN A 127 -7.06 -25.32 -6.32
N ALA A 128 -6.00 -24.77 -6.90
CA ALA A 128 -6.00 -24.33 -8.29
C ALA A 128 -5.36 -25.38 -9.19
N GLU A 129 -5.89 -25.49 -10.41
CA GLU A 129 -5.29 -26.29 -11.48
C GLU A 129 -3.97 -25.66 -11.99
N LYS A 130 -3.72 -24.39 -11.66
CA LYS A 130 -2.57 -23.61 -12.09
C LYS A 130 -1.48 -23.59 -11.01
N THR A 131 -0.23 -23.59 -11.45
CA THR A 131 0.92 -23.40 -10.56
C THR A 131 1.06 -21.93 -10.17
N TYR A 132 1.10 -21.66 -8.87
CA TYR A 132 1.39 -20.34 -8.32
C TYR A 132 2.79 -20.29 -7.71
N ARG A 133 3.47 -19.16 -7.86
CA ARG A 133 4.77 -18.88 -7.24
C ARG A 133 4.61 -17.68 -6.32
N LEU A 134 5.35 -17.69 -5.21
CA LEU A 134 5.50 -16.52 -4.35
C LEU A 134 6.79 -15.82 -4.73
N VAL A 135 6.73 -14.51 -4.98
CA VAL A 135 7.92 -13.69 -5.22
C VAL A 135 8.09 -12.63 -4.14
N HIS A 136 9.33 -12.33 -3.80
CA HIS A 136 9.73 -11.27 -2.88
C HIS A 136 10.49 -10.16 -3.64
N PHE A 137 10.13 -8.90 -3.41
CA PHE A 137 10.81 -7.76 -4.01
C PHE A 137 12.03 -7.34 -3.17
N GLU A 138 13.18 -7.16 -3.82
CA GLU A 138 14.42 -6.68 -3.19
C GLU A 138 14.81 -5.30 -3.74
N PRO A 139 15.42 -4.39 -2.95
CA PRO A 139 15.64 -2.99 -3.37
C PRO A 139 16.47 -2.78 -4.64
N HIS A 140 17.28 -3.76 -5.06
CA HIS A 140 18.11 -3.68 -6.27
C HIS A 140 17.38 -4.16 -7.53
N MET A 141 16.17 -4.69 -7.40
CA MET A 141 15.38 -5.23 -8.51
C MET A 141 14.67 -4.13 -9.29
N LYS A 142 14.34 -4.43 -10.55
CA LYS A 142 13.46 -3.56 -11.35
C LYS A 142 12.08 -3.43 -10.68
N ALA A 143 11.78 -2.24 -10.16
CA ALA A 143 10.50 -1.90 -9.55
C ALA A 143 9.55 -1.27 -10.57
N ARG A 144 8.25 -1.25 -10.22
CA ARG A 144 7.26 -0.39 -10.88
C ARG A 144 7.69 1.08 -10.75
N LYS A 145 7.36 1.93 -11.72
CA LYS A 145 7.60 3.38 -11.62
C LYS A 145 6.28 4.14 -11.65
N PRO A 146 5.61 4.31 -10.50
CA PRO A 146 4.32 5.00 -10.45
C PRO A 146 4.40 6.46 -10.95
N CYS A 147 5.56 7.11 -10.83
CA CYS A 147 5.79 8.48 -11.29
C CYS A 147 5.65 8.67 -12.81
N GLU A 148 5.83 7.62 -13.61
CA GLU A 148 5.68 7.67 -15.08
C GLU A 148 4.21 7.57 -15.50
N THR A 149 3.35 6.99 -14.65
CA THR A 149 1.89 6.88 -14.88
C THR A 149 1.08 7.94 -14.14
N GLU A 150 1.59 8.47 -13.02
CA GLU A 150 0.95 9.49 -12.18
C GLU A 150 2.01 10.53 -11.74
N PRO A 151 2.09 11.71 -12.38
CA PRO A 151 3.14 12.71 -12.15
C PRO A 151 3.23 13.23 -10.71
N LEU A 152 2.14 13.07 -9.94
CA LEU A 152 2.04 13.51 -8.54
C LEU A 152 2.78 12.58 -7.56
N ILE A 153 3.15 11.36 -7.98
CA ILE A 153 3.89 10.40 -7.13
C ILE A 153 5.39 10.70 -7.25
N LEU A 154 5.94 11.39 -6.24
CA LEU A 154 7.35 11.82 -6.22
C LEU A 154 8.34 10.75 -5.70
N SER A 155 7.89 9.53 -5.41
CA SER A 155 8.75 8.49 -4.82
C SER A 155 9.25 7.49 -5.88
N PRO A 156 10.56 7.18 -5.90
CA PRO A 156 11.03 6.03 -6.66
C PRO A 156 10.31 4.79 -6.16
N GLY A 157 9.77 3.99 -7.08
CA GLY A 157 8.99 2.81 -6.72
C GLY A 157 9.81 1.80 -5.91
N GLY A 158 9.13 1.11 -5.01
CA GLY A 158 9.67 -0.05 -4.31
C GLY A 158 8.52 -0.83 -3.70
N GLY A 159 8.70 -2.15 -3.63
CA GLY A 159 7.62 -3.09 -3.36
C GLY A 159 6.59 -3.16 -4.50
N VAL A 160 5.45 -3.76 -4.18
CA VAL A 160 4.33 -4.01 -5.10
C VAL A 160 3.02 -3.31 -4.67
N PRO A 161 3.01 -2.11 -4.05
CA PRO A 161 1.78 -1.40 -3.74
C PRO A 161 1.03 -0.98 -5.03
N ARG A 162 -0.28 -0.73 -4.93
CA ARG A 162 -1.08 -0.33 -6.12
C ARG A 162 -0.57 0.97 -6.73
N CYS A 163 -0.55 2.05 -5.94
CA CYS A 163 -0.15 3.38 -6.42
C CYS A 163 0.65 4.14 -5.36
N CYS A 164 0.28 4.07 -4.08
CA CYS A 164 0.90 4.86 -3.01
C CYS A 164 1.53 3.95 -1.93
N PRO A 165 2.67 4.36 -1.33
CA PRO A 165 3.34 3.62 -0.25
C PRO A 165 2.54 3.52 1.06
N VAL A 166 1.74 4.56 1.37
CA VAL A 166 0.92 4.64 2.58
C VAL A 166 -0.48 5.06 2.18
N MET A 167 -1.48 4.40 2.76
CA MET A 167 -2.89 4.73 2.60
C MET A 167 -3.44 5.16 3.97
N LEU A 168 -4.12 6.30 4.01
CA LEU A 168 -4.74 6.85 5.21
C LEU A 168 -6.26 6.70 5.12
N LEU A 169 -6.89 6.29 6.22
CA LEU A 169 -8.34 6.26 6.37
C LEU A 169 -8.73 6.85 7.72
N SER A 170 -9.90 7.50 7.80
CA SER A 170 -10.44 7.97 9.07
C SER A 170 -11.48 7.03 9.65
N GLU A 171 -11.51 6.89 10.98
CA GLU A 171 -12.59 6.17 11.67
C GLU A 171 -13.97 6.78 11.40
N ALA A 172 -14.06 8.09 11.21
CA ALA A 172 -15.30 8.76 10.86
C ALA A 172 -15.81 8.31 9.48
N SER A 173 -14.93 8.23 8.48
CA SER A 173 -15.26 7.71 7.13
C SER A 173 -15.66 6.24 7.18
N VAL A 174 -14.96 5.44 7.98
CA VAL A 174 -15.32 4.04 8.25
C VAL A 174 -16.72 3.95 8.83
N LYS A 175 -17.01 4.73 9.89
CA LYS A 175 -18.30 4.71 10.58
C LYS A 175 -19.44 5.19 9.68
N ASP A 176 -19.22 6.25 8.91
CA ASP A 176 -20.21 6.75 7.94
C ASP A 176 -20.56 5.69 6.91
N LEU A 177 -19.56 5.01 6.33
CA LEU A 177 -19.80 3.91 5.40
C LEU A 177 -20.46 2.70 6.08
N SER A 178 -20.03 2.37 7.31
CA SER A 178 -20.61 1.27 8.11
C SER A 178 -22.09 1.48 8.33
N SER A 179 -22.51 2.71 8.64
CA SER A 179 -23.90 3.05 8.93
C SER A 179 -24.86 2.85 7.74
N LYS A 180 -24.31 2.69 6.53
CA LYS A 180 -25.05 2.54 5.27
C LYS A 180 -25.02 1.09 4.74
N LEU A 181 -24.48 0.15 5.52
CA LEU A 181 -24.27 -1.25 5.14
C LEU A 181 -24.73 -2.20 6.24
N ASP A 182 -25.39 -3.31 5.86
CA ASP A 182 -25.82 -4.34 6.81
C ASP A 182 -24.66 -5.11 7.43
N LYS A 183 -23.60 -5.33 6.64
CA LYS A 183 -22.36 -5.98 7.07
C LYS A 183 -21.18 -5.23 6.47
N MET A 184 -20.24 -4.82 7.32
CA MET A 184 -19.03 -4.16 6.86
C MET A 184 -17.81 -5.05 7.04
N SER A 185 -17.09 -5.27 5.95
CA SER A 185 -15.78 -5.90 5.91
C SER A 185 -14.81 -4.90 5.26
N LEU A 186 -14.16 -4.08 6.08
CA LEU A 186 -13.23 -3.09 5.55
C LEU A 186 -11.89 -3.70 5.17
N TRP A 187 -11.45 -3.27 4.01
CA TRP A 187 -10.10 -3.45 3.56
C TRP A 187 -9.25 -2.44 4.28
N SER A 188 -8.46 -2.96 5.20
CA SER A 188 -7.54 -2.19 6.00
C SER A 188 -6.58 -1.41 5.10
N ASP A 189 -6.73 -0.10 5.10
CA ASP A 189 -5.73 0.83 4.61
C ASP A 189 -4.55 0.81 5.58
N SER A 190 -3.35 1.22 5.15
CA SER A 190 -2.12 1.03 5.94
C SER A 190 -2.11 1.79 7.28
N VAL A 191 -2.90 2.86 7.42
CA VAL A 191 -3.00 3.66 8.65
C VAL A 191 -4.45 4.13 8.86
N LEU A 192 -5.00 3.82 10.04
CA LEU A 192 -6.29 4.32 10.48
C LEU A 192 -6.09 5.47 11.49
N ILE A 193 -6.81 6.56 11.27
CA ILE A 193 -6.73 7.76 12.11
C ILE A 193 -8.10 8.04 12.72
N SER A 194 -8.14 8.19 14.04
CA SER A 194 -9.28 8.75 14.75
C SER A 194 -9.28 10.27 14.56
N SER A 195 -10.14 10.75 13.66
CA SER A 195 -10.30 12.16 13.30
C SER A 195 -11.68 12.39 12.66
N SER A 196 -12.15 13.64 12.66
CA SER A 196 -13.42 14.00 12.05
C SER A 196 -13.39 14.17 10.52
N ALA A 197 -12.23 14.44 9.90
CA ALA A 197 -12.12 14.61 8.44
C ALA A 197 -10.67 14.44 7.94
N THR A 198 -10.46 13.62 6.91
CA THR A 198 -9.14 13.39 6.26
C THR A 198 -8.97 14.10 4.92
N ASP A 199 -10.06 14.46 4.25
CA ASP A 199 -10.04 14.75 2.81
C ASP A 199 -9.52 16.15 2.45
N SER A 200 -9.22 16.98 3.45
CA SER A 200 -8.64 18.32 3.31
C SER A 200 -7.16 18.40 3.67
N TRP A 201 -6.56 17.30 4.13
CA TRP A 201 -5.17 17.32 4.60
C TRP A 201 -4.19 17.17 3.43
N GLU A 202 -3.46 18.24 3.12
CA GLU A 202 -2.40 18.21 2.11
C GLU A 202 -1.06 17.70 2.67
N GLU A 203 -0.76 18.05 3.93
CA GLU A 203 0.41 17.58 4.66
C GLU A 203 -0.03 17.09 6.04
N LEU A 204 0.54 15.96 6.47
CA LEU A 204 0.29 15.38 7.78
C LEU A 204 1.63 15.08 8.46
N GLN A 205 1.71 15.34 9.76
CA GLN A 205 2.85 14.95 10.58
C GLN A 205 2.42 13.99 11.68
N ILE A 206 3.11 12.85 11.75
CA ILE A 206 2.92 11.82 12.78
C ILE A 206 4.30 11.57 13.42
N GLY A 207 4.50 12.04 14.64
CA GLY A 207 5.83 12.03 15.27
C GLY A 207 6.85 12.82 14.43
N SER A 208 7.93 12.15 14.02
CA SER A 208 8.97 12.69 13.12
C SER A 208 8.66 12.49 11.63
N VAL A 209 7.64 11.69 11.29
CA VAL A 209 7.28 11.36 9.90
C VAL A 209 6.38 12.45 9.34
N ARG A 210 6.70 12.91 8.13
CA ARG A 210 5.87 13.83 7.34
C ARG A 210 5.35 13.12 6.10
N LEU A 211 4.04 13.16 5.93
CA LEU A 211 3.32 12.59 4.79
C LEU A 211 2.73 13.74 3.98
N LYS A 212 2.75 13.60 2.66
CA LYS A 212 2.10 14.52 1.74
C LYS A 212 1.01 13.75 1.00
N ARG A 213 -0.19 14.32 0.92
CA ARG A 213 -1.27 13.76 0.12
C ARG A 213 -0.88 13.77 -1.36
N VAL A 214 -1.23 12.69 -2.05
CA VAL A 214 -0.98 12.56 -3.50
C VAL A 214 -2.31 12.54 -4.26
N MET A 215 -3.20 11.61 -3.91
CA MET A 215 -4.48 11.43 -4.59
C MET A 215 -5.49 10.75 -3.67
N ALA A 216 -6.76 10.82 -4.01
CA ALA A 216 -7.79 9.98 -3.41
C ALA A 216 -7.64 8.52 -3.91
N CYS A 217 -7.94 7.54 -3.07
CA CYS A 217 -7.89 6.14 -3.47
C CYS A 217 -9.17 5.71 -4.19
N GLY A 218 -9.08 5.46 -5.49
CA GLY A 218 -10.11 4.73 -6.22
C GLY A 218 -10.32 3.33 -5.63
N ARG A 219 -11.57 3.03 -5.25
CA ARG A 219 -11.99 1.71 -4.74
C ARG A 219 -12.40 0.83 -5.92
N CYS A 220 -12.09 -0.47 -5.83
CA CYS A 220 -12.33 -1.44 -6.91
C CYS A 220 -13.05 -2.66 -6.36
N ILE A 221 -13.41 -3.62 -7.23
CA ILE A 221 -14.11 -4.86 -6.85
C ILE A 221 -13.41 -5.64 -5.73
N PHE A 222 -12.11 -5.44 -5.53
CA PHE A 222 -11.42 -6.05 -4.41
C PHE A 222 -12.08 -5.69 -3.08
N THR A 223 -12.68 -4.50 -2.92
CA THR A 223 -13.36 -4.12 -1.67
C THR A 223 -14.52 -5.03 -1.28
N THR A 224 -14.98 -5.89 -2.19
CA THR A 224 -16.13 -6.79 -1.96
C THR A 224 -15.70 -8.19 -1.53
N VAL A 225 -14.41 -8.50 -1.37
CA VAL A 225 -14.01 -9.75 -0.67
C VAL A 225 -14.10 -9.52 0.83
N ASP A 226 -14.73 -10.45 1.55
CA ASP A 226 -14.74 -10.47 3.00
C ASP A 226 -13.38 -10.99 3.51
N PRO A 227 -12.63 -10.21 4.32
CA PRO A 227 -11.27 -10.54 4.75
C PRO A 227 -11.22 -11.67 5.77
N GLU A 228 -12.35 -12.06 6.37
CA GLU A 228 -12.42 -13.19 7.32
C GLU A 228 -12.79 -14.50 6.63
N THR A 229 -13.48 -14.44 5.48
CA THR A 229 -13.96 -15.64 4.77
C THR A 229 -13.30 -15.87 3.42
N GLY A 230 -12.70 -14.84 2.81
CA GLY A 230 -12.17 -14.91 1.45
C GLY A 230 -13.26 -15.09 0.39
N ILE A 231 -14.51 -14.71 0.68
CA ILE A 231 -15.65 -14.83 -0.24
C ILE A 231 -15.98 -13.46 -0.83
N ILE A 232 -16.19 -13.42 -2.15
CA ILE A 232 -16.70 -12.21 -2.83
C ILE A 232 -18.19 -12.05 -2.52
N THR A 233 -18.58 -10.91 -1.96
CA THR A 233 -19.97 -10.56 -1.65
C THR A 233 -20.71 -10.01 -2.88
N ARG A 234 -22.01 -9.70 -2.73
CA ARG A 234 -22.89 -9.17 -3.79
C ARG A 234 -22.60 -7.70 -4.13
N LYS A 235 -21.37 -7.37 -4.51
CA LYS A 235 -20.91 -6.03 -4.96
C LYS A 235 -20.87 -4.92 -3.88
N GLU A 236 -21.34 -5.15 -2.67
CA GLU A 236 -21.13 -4.22 -1.55
C GLU A 236 -19.72 -4.38 -0.95
N PRO A 237 -19.05 -3.30 -0.50
CA PRO A 237 -19.56 -1.93 -0.34
C PRO A 237 -19.41 -1.03 -1.59
N LEU A 238 -19.05 -1.60 -2.74
CA LEU A 238 -18.66 -0.82 -3.91
C LEU A 238 -19.84 -0.04 -4.53
N GLU A 239 -21.04 -0.62 -4.57
CA GLU A 239 -22.24 0.07 -5.04
C GLU A 239 -22.60 1.27 -4.14
N THR A 240 -22.56 1.07 -2.81
CA THR A 240 -22.75 2.17 -1.86
C THR A 240 -21.70 3.27 -2.03
N LEU A 241 -20.43 2.90 -2.20
CA LEU A 241 -19.34 3.86 -2.44
C LEU A 241 -19.51 4.65 -3.75
N LYS A 242 -19.96 4.01 -4.84
CA LYS A 242 -20.26 4.73 -6.09
C LYS A 242 -21.33 5.77 -5.88
N ARG A 243 -22.43 5.42 -5.18
CA ARG A 243 -23.51 6.37 -4.87
C ARG A 243 -23.02 7.57 -4.06
N LEU A 244 -22.10 7.36 -3.11
CA LEU A 244 -21.53 8.44 -2.29
C LEU A 244 -20.53 9.31 -3.06
N ALA A 245 -19.82 8.77 -4.05
CA ALA A 245 -18.84 9.52 -4.83
C ALA A 245 -19.46 10.45 -5.90
N HIS A 246 -20.77 10.31 -6.17
CA HIS A 246 -21.52 11.17 -7.09
C HIS A 246 -22.22 12.37 -6.41
N HIS A 247 -22.02 12.53 -5.10
CA HIS A 247 -22.45 13.69 -4.31
C HIS A 247 -21.24 14.45 -3.78
#